data_AF-A0A452QWP6-F1
#
_entry.id   AF-A0A452QWP6-F1
#
_cell.length_a   1.000
_cell.length_b   1.000
_cell.length_c   1.000
_cell.angle_alpha   90.00
_cell.angle_beta   90.00
_cell.angle_gamma   90.00
#
_symmetry.space_group_name_H-M   'P 1'
#
loop_
_entity.id
_entity.type
_entity.pdbx_description
1 polymer ?
#
loop_
_entity_poly.entity_id
_entity_poly.type
_entity_poly.pdbx_seq_one_letter_code
_entity_poly.pdbx_strand_id
1 'polypeptide(L)'
;MDVAPLNLGMIAAYYYINYTTIELFSMSLNAKTKVRGLIEIISNAAEYENIPIRHHEDNLLRQLAQKVPHKLNNPKFNDPHVKTNLLLQAHLSRMQLSAELQSDTEEILSKAIRLIQACVDVLSSNGWLSPALAAMELAQMVTQAMWSKDSYLKQLPHFTSEHIKRCTDKGVESVFDIMEMEDEERNALLQLSDSQIADVARFCNRYPNIELSYEVVDKDSIRSGGPVVVLVQLEREEEVTGPVIAPLFPQKREEGWWVVIGDAKSNSLISIKRLTLQQKAKVKLDFVAPATGAHNYTLYFMSDAYMGCDQEYKFSVDVKEAETDSDSD
;
A
#
# COMPACT_ATOMS: atom_id res chain seq x y z
N MET A 1 -1.60 -31.66 -25.89
CA MET A 1 -2.26 -30.34 -25.81
C MET A 1 -1.33 -29.52 -24.96
N ASP A 2 -0.64 -28.57 -25.56
CA ASP A 2 0.39 -27.79 -24.87
C ASP A 2 -0.28 -26.69 -24.06
N VAL A 3 0.17 -26.51 -22.81
CA VAL A 3 -0.36 -25.50 -21.88
C VAL A 3 0.77 -24.57 -21.45
N ALA A 4 0.47 -23.28 -21.31
CA ALA A 4 1.41 -22.27 -20.84
C ALA A 4 0.74 -21.34 -19.82
N PRO A 5 1.45 -20.89 -18.78
CA PRO A 5 0.87 -19.99 -17.78
C PRO A 5 0.63 -18.61 -18.37
N LEU A 6 -0.53 -18.02 -18.06
CA LEU A 6 -0.84 -16.61 -18.33
C LEU A 6 -0.62 -15.77 -17.07
N ASN A 7 -0.57 -14.44 -17.24
CA ASN A 7 -0.31 -13.49 -16.16
C ASN A 7 -1.15 -13.74 -14.90
N LEU A 8 -2.47 -13.90 -15.05
CA LEU A 8 -3.38 -14.17 -13.92
C LEU A 8 -3.04 -15.49 -13.20
N GLY A 9 -2.69 -16.53 -13.95
CA GLY A 9 -2.28 -17.82 -13.38
C GLY A 9 -0.95 -17.74 -12.63
N MET A 10 -0.01 -16.91 -13.12
CA MET A 10 1.26 -16.63 -12.42
C MET A 10 1.03 -15.88 -11.11
N ILE A 11 0.15 -14.85 -11.10
CA ILE A 11 -0.21 -14.11 -9.88
C ILE A 11 -0.87 -15.06 -8.86
N ALA A 12 -1.84 -15.87 -9.29
CA ALA A 12 -2.53 -16.84 -8.43
C ALA A 12 -1.54 -17.81 -7.76
N ALA A 13 -0.64 -18.40 -8.56
CA ALA A 13 0.37 -19.33 -8.08
C ALA A 13 1.38 -18.66 -7.13
N TYR A 14 1.84 -17.45 -7.45
CA TYR A 14 2.84 -16.73 -6.66
C TYR A 14 2.35 -16.39 -5.25
N TYR A 15 1.11 -15.92 -5.11
CA TYR A 15 0.53 -15.54 -3.81
C TYR A 15 -0.25 -16.65 -3.11
N TYR A 16 -0.34 -17.84 -3.71
CA TYR A 16 -1.14 -18.96 -3.23
C TYR A 16 -2.62 -18.57 -3.04
N ILE A 17 -3.20 -17.95 -4.08
CA ILE A 17 -4.58 -17.46 -4.13
C ILE A 17 -5.40 -18.36 -5.07
N ASN A 18 -6.65 -18.63 -4.70
CA ASN A 18 -7.58 -19.38 -5.52
C ASN A 18 -7.78 -18.69 -6.88
N TYR A 19 -7.77 -19.44 -7.97
CA TYR A 19 -7.90 -18.88 -9.32
C TYR A 19 -9.21 -18.12 -9.50
N THR A 20 -10.30 -18.53 -8.83
CA THR A 20 -11.59 -17.85 -8.88
C THR A 20 -11.54 -16.46 -8.25
N THR A 21 -10.72 -16.27 -7.21
CA THR A 21 -10.46 -14.95 -6.61
C THR A 21 -9.74 -14.04 -7.59
N ILE A 22 -8.71 -14.53 -8.28
CA ILE A 22 -7.98 -13.73 -9.27
C ILE A 22 -8.84 -13.44 -10.50
N GLU A 23 -9.70 -14.37 -10.92
CA GLU A 23 -10.70 -14.15 -11.96
C GLU A 23 -11.68 -13.03 -11.57
N LEU A 24 -12.23 -13.09 -10.34
CA LEU A 24 -13.07 -12.03 -9.77
C LEU A 24 -12.34 -10.68 -9.77
N PHE A 25 -11.06 -10.65 -9.36
CA PHE A 25 -10.26 -9.43 -9.35
C PHE A 25 -10.12 -8.86 -10.76
N SER A 26 -9.79 -9.70 -11.75
CA SER A 26 -9.65 -9.28 -13.14
C SER A 26 -10.95 -8.72 -13.74
N MET A 27 -12.12 -9.22 -13.31
CA MET A 27 -13.41 -8.73 -13.79
C MET A 27 -13.93 -7.49 -13.05
N SER A 28 -13.54 -7.30 -11.79
CA SER A 28 -14.11 -6.27 -10.91
C SER A 28 -13.24 -5.02 -10.81
N LEU A 29 -11.91 -5.18 -10.86
CA LEU A 29 -10.98 -4.06 -10.82
C LEU A 29 -11.03 -3.28 -12.13
N ASN A 30 -11.02 -1.95 -12.05
CA ASN A 30 -11.01 -1.06 -13.20
C ASN A 30 -10.15 0.18 -12.93
N ALA A 31 -9.91 0.97 -13.98
CA ALA A 31 -9.06 2.18 -13.94
C ALA A 31 -9.50 3.25 -12.92
N LYS A 32 -10.73 3.17 -12.41
CA LYS A 32 -11.32 4.13 -11.45
C LYS A 32 -11.57 3.53 -10.07
N THR A 33 -11.19 2.27 -9.84
CA THR A 33 -11.35 1.64 -8.53
C THR A 33 -10.55 2.41 -7.48
N LYS A 34 -11.18 2.65 -6.32
CA LYS A 34 -10.58 3.32 -5.16
C LYS A 34 -10.64 2.41 -3.94
N VAL A 35 -10.04 2.83 -2.83
CA VAL A 35 -10.00 2.10 -1.55
C VAL A 35 -11.35 1.46 -1.16
N ARG A 36 -12.47 2.20 -1.26
CA ARG A 36 -13.81 1.64 -1.00
C ARG A 36 -14.11 0.39 -1.83
N GLY A 37 -13.86 0.47 -3.13
CA GLY A 37 -14.08 -0.64 -4.06
C GLY A 37 -13.07 -1.76 -3.86
N LEU A 38 -11.81 -1.44 -3.52
CA LEU A 38 -10.79 -2.44 -3.19
C LEU A 38 -11.19 -3.29 -1.98
N ILE A 39 -11.69 -2.66 -0.90
CA ILE A 39 -12.18 -3.38 0.28
C ILE A 39 -13.33 -4.32 -0.10
N GLU A 40 -14.27 -3.85 -0.92
CA GLU A 40 -15.39 -4.66 -1.41
C GLU A 40 -14.93 -5.87 -2.24
N ILE A 41 -14.05 -5.63 -3.22
CA ILE A 41 -13.53 -6.67 -4.11
C ILE A 41 -12.72 -7.71 -3.33
N ILE A 42 -11.85 -7.29 -2.42
CA ILE A 42 -11.02 -8.21 -1.61
C ILE A 42 -11.88 -9.01 -0.63
N SER A 43 -12.94 -8.41 -0.07
CA SER A 43 -13.85 -9.13 0.84
C SER A 43 -14.60 -10.26 0.15
N ASN A 44 -14.82 -10.16 -1.16
CA ASN A 44 -15.47 -11.17 -1.99
C ASN A 44 -14.52 -12.31 -2.44
N ALA A 45 -13.27 -12.33 -1.95
CA ALA A 45 -12.34 -13.41 -2.25
C ALA A 45 -12.81 -14.76 -1.69
N ALA A 46 -12.57 -15.84 -2.44
CA ALA A 46 -12.94 -17.21 -2.03
C ALA A 46 -12.23 -17.65 -0.74
N GLU A 47 -11.08 -17.06 -0.43
CA GLU A 47 -10.33 -17.25 0.82
C GLU A 47 -11.13 -16.91 2.10
N TYR A 48 -12.17 -16.08 1.94
CA TYR A 48 -13.05 -15.62 3.01
C TYR A 48 -14.43 -16.28 3.00
N GLU A 49 -14.71 -17.19 2.06
CA GLU A 49 -15.98 -17.93 2.02
C GLU A 49 -16.18 -18.79 3.29
N ASN A 50 -15.09 -19.24 3.91
CA ASN A 50 -15.11 -20.07 5.12
C ASN A 50 -15.22 -19.27 6.43
N ILE A 51 -15.32 -17.93 6.38
CA ILE A 51 -15.52 -17.14 7.61
C ILE A 51 -16.87 -17.52 8.22
N PRO A 52 -16.91 -17.97 9.50
CA PRO A 52 -18.12 -18.55 10.07
C PRO A 52 -19.20 -17.49 10.25
N ILE A 53 -20.46 -17.84 9.98
CA ILE A 53 -21.64 -17.07 10.37
C ILE A 53 -22.27 -17.75 11.57
N ARG A 54 -22.17 -17.14 12.75
CA ARG A 54 -22.70 -17.73 14.00
C ARG A 54 -24.15 -17.29 14.24
N HIS A 55 -24.89 -18.09 15.01
CA HIS A 55 -26.24 -17.73 15.44
C HIS A 55 -26.24 -16.38 16.16
N HIS A 56 -27.20 -15.52 15.82
CA HIS A 56 -27.38 -14.17 16.39
C HIS A 56 -26.29 -13.13 16.07
N GLU A 57 -25.37 -13.41 15.14
CA GLU A 57 -24.43 -12.39 14.64
C GLU A 57 -25.09 -11.37 13.70
N ASP A 58 -26.24 -11.69 13.11
CA ASP A 58 -26.96 -10.85 12.14
C ASP A 58 -27.28 -9.45 12.69
N ASN A 59 -27.76 -9.38 13.93
CA ASN A 59 -28.07 -8.12 14.60
C ASN A 59 -26.81 -7.33 14.95
N LEU A 60 -25.73 -8.02 15.38
CA LEU A 60 -24.44 -7.39 15.68
C LEU A 60 -23.83 -6.79 14.41
N LEU A 61 -23.82 -7.52 13.31
CA LEU A 61 -23.33 -7.06 12.02
C LEU A 61 -24.18 -5.90 11.46
N ARG A 62 -25.51 -5.91 11.68
CA ARG A 62 -26.36 -4.74 11.38
C ARG A 62 -25.94 -3.49 12.13
N GLN A 63 -25.69 -3.62 13.43
CA GLN A 63 -25.25 -2.48 14.26
C GLN A 63 -23.85 -2.00 13.84
N LEU A 64 -22.94 -2.92 13.51
CA LEU A 64 -21.62 -2.58 13.01
C LEU A 64 -21.69 -1.85 11.66
N ALA A 65 -22.54 -2.31 10.74
CA ALA A 65 -22.78 -1.67 9.44
C ALA A 65 -23.27 -0.22 9.57
N GLN A 66 -23.96 0.14 10.65
CA GLN A 66 -24.36 1.52 10.94
C GLN A 66 -23.19 2.40 11.41
N LYS A 67 -22.15 1.83 12.01
CA LYS A 67 -21.00 2.56 12.55
C LYS A 67 -19.83 2.67 11.59
N VAL A 68 -19.64 1.70 10.69
CA VAL A 68 -18.50 1.69 9.76
C VAL A 68 -18.58 2.84 8.72
N PRO A 69 -17.43 3.35 8.22
CA PRO A 69 -17.40 4.49 7.32
C PRO A 69 -18.06 4.29 5.96
N HIS A 70 -17.98 3.09 5.38
CA HIS A 70 -18.52 2.79 4.06
C HIS A 70 -19.74 1.87 4.16
N LYS A 71 -20.89 2.41 3.77
CA LYS A 71 -22.14 1.64 3.72
C LYS A 71 -22.14 0.66 2.55
N LEU A 72 -22.63 -0.54 2.83
CA LEU A 72 -22.83 -1.60 1.86
C LEU A 72 -24.19 -1.44 1.19
N ASN A 73 -24.28 -1.83 -0.08
CA ASN A 73 -25.53 -1.82 -0.84
C ASN A 73 -26.32 -3.10 -0.54
N ASN A 74 -27.50 -2.97 0.07
CA ASN A 74 -28.40 -4.09 0.39
C ASN A 74 -27.69 -5.32 1.02
N PRO A 75 -26.94 -5.15 2.13
CA PRO A 75 -26.15 -6.23 2.70
C PRO A 75 -27.01 -7.37 3.23
N LYS A 76 -26.60 -8.61 2.91
CA LYS A 76 -27.13 -9.83 3.52
C LYS A 76 -26.20 -10.24 4.66
N PHE A 77 -26.67 -10.16 5.90
CA PHE A 77 -25.83 -10.38 7.08
C PHE A 77 -25.54 -11.87 7.39
N ASN A 78 -26.02 -12.77 6.54
CA ASN A 78 -25.64 -14.18 6.52
C ASN A 78 -24.59 -14.51 5.44
N ASP A 79 -24.05 -13.50 4.78
CA ASP A 79 -22.99 -13.63 3.78
C ASP A 79 -21.61 -13.41 4.43
N PRO A 80 -20.68 -14.38 4.34
CA PRO A 80 -19.34 -14.26 4.91
C PRO A 80 -18.52 -13.10 4.29
N HIS A 81 -18.78 -12.72 3.04
CA HIS A 81 -18.09 -11.60 2.40
C HIS A 81 -18.56 -10.26 2.95
N VAL A 82 -19.87 -10.12 3.24
CA VAL A 82 -20.43 -8.95 3.94
C VAL A 82 -19.83 -8.83 5.33
N LYS A 83 -19.75 -9.94 6.08
CA LYS A 83 -19.12 -9.97 7.41
C LYS A 83 -17.66 -9.53 7.32
N THR A 84 -16.90 -10.11 6.39
CA THR A 84 -15.47 -9.78 6.16
C THR A 84 -15.26 -8.30 5.86
N ASN A 85 -16.09 -7.72 4.99
CA ASN A 85 -16.03 -6.30 4.66
C ASN A 85 -16.22 -5.42 5.89
N LEU A 86 -17.25 -5.71 6.71
CA LEU A 86 -17.52 -4.97 7.93
C LEU A 86 -16.38 -5.10 8.95
N LEU A 87 -15.78 -6.29 9.09
CA LEU A 87 -14.66 -6.53 10.00
C LEU A 87 -13.38 -5.83 9.54
N LEU A 88 -13.07 -5.81 8.24
CA LEU A 88 -11.97 -5.03 7.69
C LEU A 88 -12.15 -3.53 7.98
N GLN A 89 -13.35 -3.00 7.76
CA GLN A 89 -13.63 -1.59 8.10
C GLN A 89 -13.53 -1.31 9.60
N ALA A 90 -14.00 -2.24 10.44
CA ALA A 90 -13.91 -2.14 11.89
C ALA A 90 -12.44 -2.11 12.36
N HIS A 91 -11.59 -2.96 11.78
CA HIS A 91 -10.14 -2.98 12.00
C HIS A 91 -9.48 -1.64 11.63
N LEU A 92 -9.74 -1.12 10.43
CA LEU A 92 -9.22 0.18 9.98
C LEU A 92 -9.68 1.34 10.88
N SER A 93 -10.87 1.21 11.47
CA SER A 93 -11.41 2.17 12.46
C SER A 93 -10.97 1.91 13.90
N ARG A 94 -10.18 0.85 14.18
CA ARG A 94 -9.80 0.39 15.53
C ARG A 94 -11.01 0.24 16.47
N MET A 95 -12.13 -0.25 15.95
CA MET A 95 -13.33 -0.48 16.76
C MET A 95 -13.12 -1.69 17.66
N GLN A 96 -13.46 -1.55 18.94
CA GLN A 96 -13.44 -2.69 19.85
C GLN A 96 -14.60 -3.65 19.54
N LEU A 97 -14.26 -4.90 19.22
CA LEU A 97 -15.22 -5.96 18.91
C LEU A 97 -15.28 -6.99 20.06
N SER A 98 -16.24 -7.92 19.99
CA SER A 98 -16.24 -9.09 20.87
C SER A 98 -15.06 -10.01 20.54
N ALA A 99 -14.67 -10.88 21.49
CA ALA A 99 -13.55 -11.79 21.29
C ALA A 99 -13.74 -12.72 20.07
N GLU A 100 -14.97 -13.14 19.79
CA GLU A 100 -15.30 -13.99 18.65
C GLU A 100 -15.09 -13.27 17.32
N LEU A 101 -15.59 -12.04 17.18
CA LEU A 101 -15.40 -11.24 15.96
C LEU A 101 -13.96 -10.76 15.80
N GLN A 102 -13.24 -10.55 16.91
CA GLN A 102 -11.82 -10.25 16.88
C GLN A 102 -11.01 -11.44 16.37
N SER A 103 -11.33 -12.66 16.82
CA SER A 103 -10.71 -13.89 16.31
C SER A 103 -10.94 -14.05 14.80
N ASP A 104 -12.15 -13.76 14.31
CA ASP A 104 -12.43 -13.79 12.87
C ASP A 104 -11.64 -12.70 12.12
N THR A 105 -11.51 -11.52 12.73
CA THR A 105 -10.73 -10.41 12.16
C THR A 105 -9.26 -10.80 12.00
N GLU A 106 -8.66 -11.46 12.99
CA GLU A 106 -7.28 -11.95 12.89
C GLU A 106 -7.12 -12.99 11.77
N GLU A 107 -8.09 -13.90 11.59
CA GLU A 107 -8.09 -14.83 10.47
C GLU A 107 -8.16 -14.11 9.12
N ILE A 108 -9.01 -13.09 9.02
CA ILE A 108 -9.12 -12.26 7.81
C ILE A 108 -7.78 -11.57 7.52
N LEU A 109 -7.21 -10.89 8.51
CA LEU A 109 -5.95 -10.14 8.38
C LEU A 109 -4.78 -11.04 7.99
N SER A 110 -4.76 -12.30 8.44
CA SER A 110 -3.74 -13.29 8.08
C SER A 110 -3.65 -13.57 6.57
N LYS A 111 -4.72 -13.30 5.81
CA LYS A 111 -4.82 -13.51 4.36
C LYS A 111 -4.90 -12.20 3.58
N ALA A 112 -5.20 -11.07 4.23
CA ALA A 112 -5.48 -9.79 3.57
C ALA A 112 -4.30 -9.26 2.73
N ILE A 113 -3.09 -9.30 3.27
CA ILE A 113 -1.91 -8.70 2.61
C ILE A 113 -1.62 -9.34 1.25
N ARG A 114 -1.67 -10.67 1.14
CA ARG A 114 -1.43 -11.35 -0.14
C ARG A 114 -2.52 -11.05 -1.18
N LEU A 115 -3.78 -10.89 -0.75
CA LEU A 115 -4.88 -10.50 -1.63
C LEU A 115 -4.70 -9.05 -2.14
N ILE A 116 -4.29 -8.14 -1.26
CA ILE A 116 -3.99 -6.75 -1.62
C ILE A 116 -2.82 -6.69 -2.61
N GLN A 117 -1.74 -7.43 -2.36
CA GLN A 117 -0.59 -7.51 -3.26
C GLN A 117 -0.96 -8.09 -4.63
N ALA A 118 -1.85 -9.09 -4.67
CA ALA A 118 -2.39 -9.58 -5.94
C ALA A 118 -3.26 -8.55 -6.66
N CYS A 119 -4.04 -7.72 -5.95
CA CYS A 119 -4.72 -6.58 -6.58
C CYS A 119 -3.71 -5.60 -7.19
N VAL A 120 -2.62 -5.27 -6.49
CA VAL A 120 -1.54 -4.41 -7.05
C VAL A 120 -1.02 -4.98 -8.36
N ASP A 121 -0.73 -6.29 -8.42
CA ASP A 121 -0.17 -6.92 -9.61
C ASP A 121 -1.18 -7.02 -10.76
N VAL A 122 -2.46 -7.25 -10.48
CA VAL A 122 -3.52 -7.18 -11.50
C VAL A 122 -3.67 -5.77 -12.04
N LEU A 123 -3.69 -4.75 -11.18
CA LEU A 123 -3.86 -3.35 -11.56
C LEU A 123 -2.67 -2.82 -12.36
N SER A 124 -1.44 -3.16 -11.94
CA SER A 124 -0.22 -2.77 -12.64
C SER A 124 -0.09 -3.44 -14.01
N SER A 125 -0.48 -4.72 -14.12
CA SER A 125 -0.52 -5.43 -15.41
C SER A 125 -1.54 -4.83 -16.38
N ASN A 126 -2.60 -4.18 -15.89
CA ASN A 126 -3.57 -3.44 -16.69
C ASN A 126 -3.16 -1.98 -16.95
N GLY A 127 -2.03 -1.53 -16.40
CA GLY A 127 -1.50 -0.17 -16.62
C GLY A 127 -2.27 0.93 -15.88
N TRP A 128 -3.00 0.63 -14.80
CA TRP A 128 -3.80 1.63 -14.08
C TRP A 128 -3.08 2.16 -12.84
N LEU A 129 -2.66 3.42 -12.87
CA LEU A 129 -1.83 4.01 -11.82
C LEU A 129 -2.59 4.24 -10.51
N SER A 130 -3.65 5.05 -10.53
CA SER A 130 -4.34 5.46 -9.30
C SER A 130 -4.89 4.30 -8.48
N PRO A 131 -5.53 3.27 -9.09
CA PRO A 131 -5.97 2.11 -8.33
C PRO A 131 -4.81 1.30 -7.75
N ALA A 132 -3.69 1.17 -8.47
CA ALA A 132 -2.52 0.44 -7.99
C ALA A 132 -1.90 1.13 -6.77
N LEU A 133 -1.70 2.45 -6.83
CA LEU A 133 -1.24 3.24 -5.68
C LEU A 133 -2.21 3.14 -4.50
N ALA A 134 -3.52 3.20 -4.75
CA ALA A 134 -4.54 3.03 -3.70
C ALA A 134 -4.53 1.62 -3.08
N ALA A 135 -4.13 0.59 -3.82
CA ALA A 135 -3.97 -0.76 -3.29
C ALA A 135 -2.68 -0.90 -2.45
N MET A 136 -1.60 -0.21 -2.83
CA MET A 136 -0.39 -0.12 -2.01
C MET A 136 -0.68 0.59 -0.68
N GLU A 137 -1.38 1.73 -0.74
CA GLU A 137 -1.86 2.46 0.45
C GLU A 137 -2.79 1.59 1.31
N LEU A 138 -3.68 0.79 0.71
CA LEU A 138 -4.52 -0.15 1.46
C LEU A 138 -3.69 -1.21 2.22
N ALA A 139 -2.55 -1.64 1.69
CA ALA A 139 -1.64 -2.54 2.42
C ALA A 139 -1.08 -1.87 3.68
N GLN A 140 -0.69 -0.60 3.60
CA GLN A 140 -0.23 0.19 4.74
C GLN A 140 -1.37 0.39 5.76
N MET A 141 -2.56 0.79 5.29
CA MET A 141 -3.76 0.99 6.10
C MET A 141 -4.13 -0.26 6.91
N VAL A 142 -4.12 -1.44 6.26
CA VAL A 142 -4.43 -2.72 6.91
C VAL A 142 -3.35 -3.10 7.92
N THR A 143 -2.08 -2.84 7.61
CA THR A 143 -0.95 -3.12 8.52
C THR A 143 -1.02 -2.25 9.77
N GLN A 144 -1.29 -0.95 9.62
CA GLN A 144 -1.29 0.02 10.73
C GLN A 144 -2.67 0.24 11.36
N ALA A 145 -3.69 -0.48 10.89
CA ALA A 145 -5.08 -0.38 11.35
C ALA A 145 -5.59 1.08 11.38
N MET A 146 -5.52 1.76 10.23
CA MET A 146 -5.94 3.16 10.10
C MET A 146 -6.45 3.48 8.70
N TRP A 147 -7.24 4.56 8.59
CA TRP A 147 -7.71 5.05 7.31
C TRP A 147 -6.70 6.00 6.67
N SER A 148 -6.72 6.12 5.34
CA SER A 148 -5.84 7.03 4.57
C SER A 148 -5.87 8.49 5.00
N LYS A 149 -6.97 8.94 5.59
CA LYS A 149 -7.21 10.31 6.05
C LYS A 149 -7.01 10.49 7.56
N ASP A 150 -6.59 9.44 8.26
CA ASP A 150 -6.17 9.56 9.66
C ASP A 150 -4.77 10.20 9.73
N SER A 151 -4.46 10.83 10.87
CA SER A 151 -3.09 11.33 11.11
C SER A 151 -2.08 10.19 11.14
N TYR A 152 -0.92 10.37 10.50
CA TYR A 152 0.18 9.40 10.50
C TYR A 152 0.72 9.11 11.92
N LEU A 153 0.53 10.05 12.86
CA LEU A 153 0.89 9.87 14.27
C LEU A 153 0.07 8.76 14.96
N LYS A 154 -1.08 8.37 14.39
CA LYS A 154 -1.91 7.26 14.92
C LYS A 154 -1.17 5.92 14.90
N GLN A 155 -0.09 5.80 14.13
CA GLN A 155 0.77 4.60 14.10
C GLN A 155 1.58 4.42 15.39
N LEU A 156 1.86 5.53 16.10
CA LEU A 156 2.70 5.50 17.29
C LEU A 156 2.00 4.76 18.45
N PRO A 157 2.72 3.92 19.21
CA PRO A 157 2.18 3.29 20.41
C PRO A 157 1.66 4.32 21.40
N HIS A 158 0.59 3.98 22.13
CA HIS A 158 0.00 4.82 23.19
C HIS A 158 -0.63 6.15 22.73
N PHE A 159 -0.65 6.45 21.43
CA PHE A 159 -1.28 7.67 20.93
C PHE A 159 -2.81 7.57 20.92
N THR A 160 -3.45 8.54 21.56
CA THR A 160 -4.90 8.74 21.52
C THR A 160 -5.27 9.93 20.63
N SER A 161 -6.56 10.10 20.32
CA SER A 161 -7.04 11.28 19.57
C SER A 161 -6.68 12.61 20.25
N GLU A 162 -6.55 12.63 21.58
CA GLU A 162 -6.11 13.82 22.32
C GLU A 162 -4.62 14.13 22.09
N HIS A 163 -3.76 13.11 22.05
CA HIS A 163 -2.35 13.28 21.71
C HIS A 163 -2.19 13.84 20.29
N ILE A 164 -2.91 13.26 19.33
CA ILE A 164 -2.88 13.70 17.93
C ILE A 164 -3.33 15.16 17.84
N LYS A 165 -4.43 15.54 18.50
CA LYS A 165 -4.92 16.92 18.49
C LYS A 165 -3.87 17.90 19.02
N ARG A 166 -3.21 17.59 20.14
CA ARG A 166 -2.15 18.44 20.69
C ARG A 166 -0.95 18.58 19.76
N CYS A 167 -0.56 17.49 19.09
CA CYS A 167 0.50 17.52 18.09
C CYS A 167 0.12 18.43 16.92
N THR A 168 -1.07 18.25 16.35
CA THR A 168 -1.54 19.06 15.21
C THR A 168 -1.70 20.54 15.59
N ASP A 169 -2.19 20.84 16.80
CA ASP A 169 -2.32 22.23 17.29
C ASP A 169 -0.94 22.93 17.42
N LYS A 170 0.13 22.14 17.52
CA LYS A 170 1.53 22.62 17.57
C LYS A 170 2.24 22.57 16.21
N GLY A 171 1.58 22.09 15.16
CA GLY A 171 2.17 21.94 13.82
C GLY A 171 2.98 20.67 13.61
N VAL A 172 2.81 19.66 14.47
CA VAL A 172 3.42 18.33 14.34
C VAL A 172 2.39 17.38 13.71
N GLU A 173 2.65 16.96 12.47
CA GLU A 173 1.71 16.18 11.65
C GLU A 173 2.28 14.83 11.20
N SER A 174 3.61 14.64 11.26
CA SER A 174 4.31 13.44 10.79
C SER A 174 5.18 12.78 11.87
N VAL A 175 5.57 11.52 11.63
CA VAL A 175 6.51 10.81 12.51
C VAL A 175 7.90 11.45 12.46
N PHE A 176 8.30 11.99 11.30
CA PHE A 176 9.57 12.71 11.14
C PHE A 176 9.61 13.96 12.04
N ASP A 177 8.51 14.71 12.12
CA ASP A 177 8.43 15.89 12.99
C ASP A 177 8.70 15.51 14.45
N ILE A 178 8.16 14.38 14.93
CA ILE A 178 8.40 13.88 16.31
C ILE A 178 9.86 13.46 16.51
N MET A 179 10.51 12.92 15.47
CA MET A 179 11.92 12.52 15.51
C MET A 179 12.86 13.72 15.57
N GLU A 180 12.49 14.83 14.94
CA GLU A 180 13.27 16.07 14.94
C GLU A 180 13.09 16.91 16.21
N MET A 181 12.10 16.60 17.05
CA MET A 181 11.86 17.29 18.31
C MET A 181 12.90 16.98 19.38
N GLU A 182 13.31 18.01 20.11
CA GLU A 182 14.11 17.90 21.33
C GLU A 182 13.36 17.13 22.43
N ASP A 183 14.10 16.36 23.24
CA ASP A 183 13.55 15.44 24.24
C ASP A 183 12.62 16.12 25.25
N GLU A 184 13.00 17.29 25.77
CA GLU A 184 12.18 18.05 26.73
C GLU A 184 10.85 18.50 26.12
N GLU A 185 10.90 18.98 24.87
CA GLU A 185 9.74 19.47 24.15
C GLU A 185 8.80 18.34 23.77
N ARG A 186 9.36 17.21 23.31
CA ARG A 186 8.63 16.00 22.96
C ARG A 186 7.92 15.44 24.18
N ASN A 187 8.62 15.29 25.31
CA ASN A 187 8.03 14.72 26.53
C ASN A 187 6.91 15.61 27.09
N ALA A 188 7.10 16.94 27.07
CA ALA A 188 6.08 17.89 27.48
C ALA A 188 4.83 17.87 26.57
N LEU A 189 5.02 17.67 25.25
CA LEU A 189 3.93 17.57 24.29
C LEU A 189 3.14 16.26 24.44
N LEU A 190 3.85 15.13 24.52
CA LEU A 190 3.25 13.81 24.52
C LEU A 190 2.62 13.48 25.88
N GLN A 191 3.22 13.90 26.99
CA GLN A 191 2.75 13.59 28.35
C GLN A 191 2.57 12.08 28.60
N LEU A 192 3.46 11.28 28.02
CA LEU A 192 3.53 9.84 28.20
C LEU A 192 4.52 9.51 29.34
N SER A 193 4.36 8.34 29.95
CA SER A 193 5.34 7.82 30.93
C SER A 193 6.65 7.42 30.24
N ASP A 194 7.75 7.36 30.99
CA ASP A 194 9.08 6.98 30.46
C ASP A 194 9.07 5.64 29.70
N SER A 195 8.30 4.65 30.19
CA SER A 195 8.16 3.36 29.49
C SER A 195 7.43 3.50 28.16
N GLN A 196 6.42 4.37 28.08
CA GLN A 196 5.67 4.61 26.84
C GLN A 196 6.51 5.44 25.85
N ILE A 197 7.30 6.39 26.34
CA ILE A 197 8.27 7.13 25.52
C ILE A 197 9.32 6.17 24.94
N ALA A 198 9.77 5.18 25.71
CA ALA A 198 10.68 4.16 25.19
C ALA A 198 10.07 3.31 24.06
N ASP A 199 8.78 2.97 24.15
CA ASP A 199 8.05 2.28 23.08
C ASP A 199 7.90 3.16 21.83
N VAL A 200 7.62 4.45 22.00
CA VAL A 200 7.55 5.44 20.92
C VAL A 200 8.91 5.60 20.25
N ALA A 201 10.00 5.73 21.02
CA ALA A 201 11.36 5.82 20.49
C ALA A 201 11.74 4.56 19.69
N ARG A 202 11.36 3.36 20.19
CA ARG A 202 11.55 2.12 19.44
C ARG A 202 10.79 2.11 18.12
N PHE A 203 9.57 2.64 18.09
CA PHE A 203 8.83 2.80 16.84
C PHE A 203 9.54 3.75 15.89
N CYS A 204 9.94 4.94 16.35
CA CYS A 204 10.64 5.93 15.53
C CYS A 204 11.94 5.38 14.94
N ASN A 205 12.75 4.68 15.74
CA ASN A 205 13.99 4.06 15.25
C ASN A 205 13.75 2.93 14.23
N ARG A 206 12.57 2.29 14.26
CA ARG A 206 12.17 1.27 13.29
C ARG A 206 11.52 1.88 12.05
N TYR A 207 11.00 3.11 12.15
CA TYR A 207 10.25 3.78 11.11
C TYR A 207 11.17 4.09 9.91
N PRO A 208 10.75 3.82 8.66
CA PRO A 208 11.65 3.96 7.52
C PRO A 208 12.10 5.40 7.26
N ASN A 209 13.40 5.65 7.41
CA ASN A 209 14.10 6.80 6.84
C ASN A 209 14.99 6.31 5.68
N ILE A 210 14.57 6.54 4.44
CA ILE A 210 15.22 6.02 3.23
C ILE A 210 15.45 7.18 2.27
N GLU A 211 16.71 7.41 1.92
CA GLU A 211 17.10 8.32 0.87
C GLU A 211 16.94 7.64 -0.50
N LEU A 212 16.28 8.33 -1.43
CA LEU A 212 16.11 7.91 -2.81
C LEU A 212 16.86 8.86 -3.74
N SER A 213 17.74 8.30 -4.56
CA SER A 213 18.30 8.97 -5.72
C SER A 213 17.91 8.23 -7.01
N TYR A 214 17.75 8.95 -8.11
CA TYR A 214 17.45 8.35 -9.40
C TYR A 214 18.14 9.06 -10.55
N GLU A 215 18.41 8.32 -11.61
CA GLU A 215 18.94 8.85 -12.87
C GLU A 215 18.24 8.20 -14.07
N VAL A 216 18.03 9.00 -15.12
CA VAL A 216 17.59 8.50 -16.43
C VAL A 216 18.85 8.26 -17.26
N VAL A 217 19.11 7.00 -17.59
CA VAL A 217 20.29 6.60 -18.35
C VAL A 217 20.17 7.13 -19.78
N ASP A 218 21.26 7.70 -20.30
CA ASP A 218 21.36 8.25 -21.65
C ASP A 218 20.21 9.22 -22.01
N LYS A 219 19.80 10.06 -21.05
CA LYS A 219 18.64 10.97 -21.16
C LYS A 219 18.58 11.76 -22.47
N ASP A 220 19.73 12.19 -22.99
CA ASP A 220 19.81 13.00 -24.21
C ASP A 220 19.75 12.18 -25.52
N SER A 221 19.78 10.85 -25.45
CA SER A 221 19.79 9.96 -26.62
C SER A 221 18.55 9.07 -26.73
N ILE A 222 17.50 9.38 -25.96
CA ILE A 222 16.25 8.61 -25.98
C ILE A 222 15.49 8.90 -27.27
N ARG A 223 15.13 7.83 -27.99
CA ARG A 223 14.38 7.87 -29.25
C ARG A 223 13.05 7.16 -29.13
N SER A 224 12.06 7.59 -29.90
CA SER A 224 10.73 6.98 -29.97
C SER A 224 10.83 5.48 -30.25
N GLY A 225 10.14 4.65 -29.44
CA GLY A 225 10.19 3.19 -29.53
C GLY A 225 11.45 2.54 -28.93
N GLY A 226 12.45 3.31 -28.52
CA GLY A 226 13.63 2.83 -27.83
C GLY A 226 13.40 2.57 -26.34
N PRO A 227 14.31 1.85 -25.66
CA PRO A 227 14.21 1.63 -24.22
C PRO A 227 14.58 2.89 -23.44
N VAL A 228 13.76 3.24 -22.46
CA VAL A 228 14.09 4.20 -21.40
C VAL A 228 14.44 3.41 -20.16
N VAL A 229 15.57 3.74 -19.55
CA VAL A 229 16.03 3.11 -18.31
C VAL A 229 16.15 4.16 -17.22
N VAL A 230 15.48 3.91 -16.10
CA VAL A 230 15.59 4.70 -14.87
C VAL A 230 16.26 3.84 -13.82
N LEU A 231 17.43 4.27 -13.34
CA LEU A 231 18.13 3.62 -12.24
C LEU A 231 17.78 4.35 -10.95
N VAL A 232 17.27 3.62 -9.96
CA VAL A 232 16.95 4.11 -8.63
C VAL A 232 17.91 3.50 -7.63
N GLN A 233 18.49 4.32 -6.76
CA GLN A 233 19.33 3.89 -5.65
C GLN A 233 18.65 4.27 -4.35
N LEU A 234 18.53 3.30 -3.46
CA LEU A 234 17.88 3.44 -2.17
C LEU A 234 18.93 3.20 -1.10
N GLU A 235 19.02 4.10 -0.15
CA GLU A 235 19.96 4.02 0.97
C GLU A 235 19.24 4.34 2.27
N ARG A 236 19.42 3.47 3.26
CA ARG A 236 19.00 3.67 4.64
C ARG A 236 20.23 4.04 5.46
N GLU A 237 20.14 5.16 6.19
CA GLU A 237 21.25 5.68 7.00
C GLU A 237 21.68 4.68 8.08
N GLU A 238 20.72 4.02 8.75
CA GLU A 238 20.99 3.07 9.83
C GLU A 238 20.56 1.63 9.50
N GLU A 239 21.32 0.65 9.97
CA GLU A 239 20.95 -0.76 9.86
C GLU A 239 19.83 -1.08 10.86
N VAL A 240 18.60 -1.10 10.36
CA VAL A 240 17.42 -1.34 11.19
C VAL A 240 17.18 -2.84 11.35
N THR A 241 17.20 -3.30 12.61
CA THR A 241 17.01 -4.71 12.95
C THR A 241 15.58 -5.01 13.41
N GLY A 242 15.01 -6.11 12.92
CA GLY A 242 13.72 -6.64 13.37
C GLY A 242 12.56 -6.36 12.39
N PRO A 243 11.37 -6.94 12.64
CA PRO A 243 10.23 -6.80 11.75
C PRO A 243 9.56 -5.43 11.88
N VAL A 244 8.61 -5.15 10.98
CA VAL A 244 7.67 -4.03 11.08
C VAL A 244 6.99 -4.02 12.46
N ILE A 245 6.94 -2.84 13.09
CA ILE A 245 6.15 -2.62 14.31
C ILE A 245 4.73 -2.24 13.90
N ALA A 246 3.82 -3.21 14.04
CA ALA A 246 2.40 -3.08 13.76
C ALA A 246 1.61 -3.87 14.83
N PRO A 247 1.42 -3.31 16.04
CA PRO A 247 0.90 -4.05 17.19
C PRO A 247 -0.55 -4.54 17.03
N LEU A 248 -1.29 -3.98 16.08
CA LEU A 248 -2.67 -4.35 15.77
C LEU A 248 -2.77 -5.35 14.61
N PHE A 249 -1.65 -5.80 14.05
CA PHE A 249 -1.61 -6.81 13.00
C PHE A 249 -1.11 -8.15 13.57
N PRO A 250 -1.78 -9.29 13.28
CA PRO A 250 -1.53 -10.54 13.99
C PRO A 250 -0.21 -11.23 13.63
N GLN A 251 0.35 -10.95 12.44
CA GLN A 251 1.56 -11.60 11.96
C GLN A 251 2.76 -10.65 11.99
N LYS A 252 3.95 -11.19 12.26
CA LYS A 252 5.20 -10.46 12.02
C LYS A 252 5.40 -10.31 10.52
N ARG A 253 5.78 -9.11 10.09
CA ARG A 253 6.00 -8.77 8.68
C ARG A 253 7.36 -8.11 8.49
N GLU A 254 7.97 -8.38 7.35
CA GLU A 254 9.07 -7.60 6.82
C GLU A 254 8.55 -6.47 5.93
N GLU A 255 9.36 -5.44 5.76
CA GLU A 255 9.03 -4.31 4.89
C GLU A 255 9.10 -4.69 3.42
N GLY A 256 7.99 -4.50 2.71
CA GLY A 256 7.94 -4.52 1.25
C GLY A 256 7.86 -3.10 0.70
N TRP A 257 8.49 -2.90 -0.46
CA TRP A 257 8.49 -1.63 -1.18
C TRP A 257 8.12 -1.83 -2.63
N TRP A 258 7.44 -0.84 -3.21
CA TRP A 258 7.25 -0.70 -4.64
C TRP A 258 7.95 0.56 -5.14
N VAL A 259 8.68 0.42 -6.24
CA VAL A 259 9.15 1.53 -7.06
C VAL A 259 8.29 1.55 -8.32
N VAL A 260 7.60 2.64 -8.59
CA VAL A 260 6.62 2.76 -9.69
C VAL A 260 6.95 3.98 -10.52
N ILE A 261 6.90 3.86 -11.85
CA ILE A 261 6.91 4.98 -12.77
C ILE A 261 5.51 5.09 -13.36
N GLY A 262 4.93 6.28 -13.30
CA GLY A 262 3.59 6.55 -13.80
C GLY A 262 3.49 7.90 -14.52
N ASP A 263 2.53 8.01 -15.42
CA ASP A 263 2.02 9.30 -15.88
C ASP A 263 0.72 9.61 -15.14
N ALA A 264 0.83 10.53 -14.17
CA ALA A 264 -0.29 10.95 -13.33
C ALA A 264 -1.43 11.62 -14.14
N LYS A 265 -1.12 12.27 -15.27
CA LYS A 265 -2.14 12.97 -16.08
C LYS A 265 -3.02 11.99 -16.83
N SER A 266 -2.42 10.95 -17.41
CA SER A 266 -3.16 9.92 -18.15
C SER A 266 -3.64 8.76 -17.27
N ASN A 267 -3.28 8.75 -15.98
CA ASN A 267 -3.54 7.65 -15.05
C ASN A 267 -2.90 6.32 -15.51
N SER A 268 -1.75 6.40 -16.18
CA SER A 268 -1.07 5.26 -16.76
C SER A 268 0.09 4.82 -15.88
N LEU A 269 0.10 3.54 -15.48
CA LEU A 269 1.25 2.92 -14.83
C LEU A 269 2.20 2.43 -15.93
N ILE A 270 3.44 2.91 -15.91
CA ILE A 270 4.42 2.71 -16.98
C ILE A 270 5.39 1.58 -16.65
N SER A 271 5.88 1.53 -15.41
CA SER A 271 6.80 0.49 -14.95
C SER A 271 6.66 0.31 -13.44
N ILE A 272 6.89 -0.90 -12.95
CA ILE A 272 6.81 -1.23 -11.53
C ILE A 272 7.84 -2.30 -11.17
N LYS A 273 8.47 -2.15 -10.00
CA LYS A 273 9.24 -3.21 -9.35
C LYS A 273 8.94 -3.28 -7.88
N ARG A 274 8.86 -4.50 -7.36
CA ARG A 274 8.78 -4.78 -5.93
C ARG A 274 10.14 -5.18 -5.40
N LEU A 275 10.49 -4.72 -4.21
CA LEU A 275 11.73 -5.10 -3.53
C LEU A 275 11.55 -5.17 -2.01
N THR A 276 12.52 -5.80 -1.36
CA THR A 276 12.79 -5.67 0.08
C THR A 276 14.09 -4.90 0.24
N LEU A 277 14.14 -3.95 1.17
CA LEU A 277 15.33 -3.16 1.45
C LEU A 277 15.85 -3.49 2.86
N GLN A 278 17.13 -3.85 2.96
CA GLN A 278 17.81 -3.95 4.26
C GLN A 278 18.53 -2.64 4.57
N GLN A 279 19.63 -2.35 3.86
CA GLN A 279 20.37 -1.09 3.99
C GLN A 279 20.49 -0.34 2.66
N LYS A 280 20.93 -1.01 1.59
CA LYS A 280 21.07 -0.40 0.27
C LYS A 280 20.46 -1.29 -0.81
N ALA A 281 19.87 -0.68 -1.84
CA ALA A 281 19.40 -1.38 -3.02
C ALA A 281 19.59 -0.52 -4.28
N LYS A 282 19.84 -1.19 -5.41
CA LYS A 282 19.79 -0.58 -6.74
C LYS A 282 18.71 -1.26 -7.55
N VAL A 283 17.78 -0.47 -8.07
CA VAL A 283 16.60 -0.94 -8.80
C VAL A 283 16.61 -0.30 -10.18
N LYS A 284 16.69 -1.13 -11.21
CA LYS A 284 16.56 -0.69 -12.61
C LYS A 284 15.11 -0.85 -13.04
N LEU A 285 14.45 0.22 -13.49
CA LEU A 285 13.15 0.18 -14.15
C LEU A 285 13.32 0.54 -15.62
N ASP A 286 12.64 -0.18 -16.49
CA ASP A 286 12.67 0.03 -17.93
C ASP A 286 11.26 0.08 -18.52
N PHE A 287 11.11 0.85 -19.59
CA PHE A 287 9.89 0.97 -20.38
C PHE A 287 10.21 1.45 -21.80
N VAL A 288 9.23 1.42 -22.69
CA VAL A 288 9.40 1.85 -24.09
C VAL A 288 9.05 3.33 -24.22
N ALA A 289 9.94 4.10 -24.85
CA ALA A 289 9.72 5.53 -25.11
C ALA A 289 8.48 5.73 -26.01
N PRO A 290 7.58 6.67 -25.66
CA PRO A 290 6.42 7.01 -26.49
C PRO A 290 6.84 7.77 -27.76
N ALA A 291 5.86 8.37 -28.45
CA ALA A 291 6.12 9.27 -29.58
C ALA A 291 7.03 10.46 -29.17
N THR A 292 7.60 11.13 -30.16
CA THR A 292 8.53 12.24 -29.95
C THR A 292 7.95 13.40 -29.13
N GLY A 293 8.81 14.08 -28.38
CA GLY A 293 8.48 15.25 -27.58
C GLY A 293 8.81 15.09 -26.10
N ALA A 294 8.47 16.11 -25.31
CA ALA A 294 8.70 16.13 -23.88
C ALA A 294 7.60 15.40 -23.12
N HIS A 295 7.96 14.31 -22.44
CA HIS A 295 7.05 13.51 -21.61
C HIS A 295 7.39 13.67 -20.14
N ASN A 296 6.37 13.88 -19.31
CA ASN A 296 6.55 14.07 -17.87
C ASN A 296 6.02 12.84 -17.13
N TYR A 297 6.85 12.29 -16.27
CA TYR A 297 6.55 11.13 -15.45
C TYR A 297 6.73 11.46 -13.97
N THR A 298 6.16 10.61 -13.12
CA THR A 298 6.38 10.63 -11.69
C THR A 298 6.93 9.26 -11.27
N LEU A 299 8.03 9.28 -10.53
CA LEU A 299 8.57 8.15 -9.80
C LEU A 299 7.92 8.13 -8.41
N TYR A 300 7.30 7.01 -8.05
CA TYR A 300 6.71 6.75 -6.74
C TYR A 300 7.51 5.69 -6.01
N PHE A 301 7.74 5.89 -4.72
CA PHE A 301 8.30 4.91 -3.82
C PHE A 301 7.30 4.68 -2.69
N MET A 302 6.72 3.47 -2.64
CA MET A 302 5.56 3.16 -1.81
C MET A 302 5.85 2.02 -0.85
N SER A 303 5.51 2.17 0.43
CA SER A 303 5.59 1.08 1.42
C SER A 303 4.38 0.15 1.33
N ASP A 304 4.50 -1.08 1.84
CA ASP A 304 3.38 -1.99 2.08
C ASP A 304 2.99 -2.12 3.57
N ALA A 305 3.62 -1.32 4.44
CA ALA A 305 3.58 -1.50 5.88
C ALA A 305 3.44 -0.21 6.69
N TYR A 306 4.11 0.88 6.30
CA TYR A 306 4.07 2.15 7.04
C TYR A 306 3.39 3.24 6.20
N MET A 307 2.61 4.11 6.86
CA MET A 307 2.03 5.29 6.22
C MET A 307 2.91 6.51 6.47
N GLY A 308 3.03 7.40 5.48
CA GLY A 308 3.83 8.62 5.58
C GLY A 308 5.29 8.48 5.13
N CYS A 309 5.70 7.30 4.64
CA CYS A 309 7.02 7.07 4.05
C CYS A 309 7.03 7.16 2.52
N ASP A 310 5.88 7.41 1.90
CA ASP A 310 5.75 7.41 0.45
C ASP A 310 6.39 8.65 -0.16
N GLN A 311 7.16 8.48 -1.23
CA GLN A 311 7.91 9.56 -1.88
C GLN A 311 7.52 9.69 -3.35
N GLU A 312 7.46 10.93 -3.85
CA GLU A 312 7.13 11.24 -5.25
C GLU A 312 8.16 12.19 -5.87
N TYR A 313 8.71 11.79 -7.02
CA TYR A 313 9.67 12.60 -7.77
C TYR A 313 9.23 12.77 -9.22
N LYS A 314 8.95 14.02 -9.62
CA LYS A 314 8.59 14.35 -11.00
C LYS A 314 9.84 14.49 -11.86
N PHE A 315 9.83 13.86 -13.02
CA PHE A 315 10.91 13.97 -13.99
C PHE A 315 10.38 14.07 -15.41
N SER A 316 11.24 14.51 -16.33
CA SER A 316 10.90 14.68 -17.73
C SER A 316 11.93 13.99 -18.61
N VAL A 317 11.44 13.40 -19.69
CA VAL A 317 12.23 12.73 -20.73
C VAL A 317 11.88 13.37 -22.06
N ASP A 318 12.89 13.86 -22.78
CA ASP A 318 12.72 14.39 -24.13
C ASP A 318 13.01 13.28 -25.14
N VAL A 319 11.98 12.89 -25.89
CA VAL A 319 12.05 11.76 -26.82
C VAL A 319 12.29 12.28 -28.24
N LYS A 320 13.38 11.85 -28.85
CA LYS A 320 13.80 12.22 -30.21
C LYS A 320 13.17 11.31 -31.26
N GLU A 321 13.19 11.76 -32.52
CA GLU A 321 12.76 10.94 -33.65
C GLU A 321 13.55 9.63 -33.72
N ALA A 322 12.85 8.56 -34.13
CA ALA A 322 13.49 7.31 -34.49
C ALA A 322 14.42 7.55 -35.67
N GLU A 323 15.56 6.86 -35.72
CA GLU A 323 16.38 6.87 -36.95
C GLU A 323 15.55 6.25 -38.07
N THR A 324 15.27 7.03 -39.11
CA THR A 324 14.87 6.47 -40.39
C THR A 324 16.10 5.77 -40.94
N ASP A 325 16.02 4.46 -41.19
CA ASP A 325 16.98 3.74 -42.03
C ASP A 325 16.89 4.33 -43.45
N SER A 326 17.53 5.49 -43.65
CA SER A 326 17.82 6.05 -44.95
C SER A 326 19.20 5.56 -45.37
N ASP A 327 19.31 4.27 -45.69
CA ASP A 327 20.43 3.72 -46.47
C ASP A 327 20.07 2.31 -46.97
N SER A 328 19.29 2.28 -48.05
CA SER A 328 19.35 1.20 -49.04
C SER A 328 18.84 1.75 -50.37
N ASP A 329 19.69 2.54 -51.02
CA ASP A 329 19.64 2.84 -52.46
C ASP A 329 20.03 1.59 -53.30
#